data_AF-A0AAD5LZA2-F1
#
_entry.id   AF-A0AAD5LZA2-F1
#
_cell.length_a   1.000
_cell.length_b   1.000
_cell.length_c   1.000
_cell.angle_alpha   90.00
_cell.angle_beta   90.00
_cell.angle_gamma   90.00
#
_symmetry.space_group_name_H-M   'P 1'
#
loop_
_entity.id
_entity.type
_entity.pdbx_description
1 polymer ?
#
loop_
_entity_poly.entity_id
_entity_poly.type
_entity_poly.pdbx_seq_one_letter_code
_entity_poly.pdbx_strand_id
1 'polypeptide(L)'
;MKFPAFGCNGWNINDRAREDVLGVVNDLRSEVALGYFKKQNMSSASNMNKLKWDCDLEKLAEQAIHDCPENPRSGDINYRL
;
A
#
# COMPACT_ATOMS: atom_id res chain seq x y z
N MET A 1 -9.66 7.42 -19.23
CA MET A 1 -9.71 6.36 -18.21
C MET A 1 -10.54 6.87 -17.04
N LYS A 2 -11.47 6.06 -16.52
CA LYS A 2 -12.27 6.39 -15.35
C LYS A 2 -11.64 5.66 -14.17
N PHE A 3 -11.05 6.42 -13.25
CA PHE A 3 -10.46 5.88 -12.03
C PHE A 3 -11.56 5.20 -11.19
N PRO A 4 -11.34 3.99 -10.65
CA PRO A 4 -12.27 3.43 -9.68
C PRO A 4 -12.30 4.37 -8.48
N ALA A 5 -13.50 4.77 -8.06
CA ALA A 5 -13.63 5.59 -6.87
C ALA A 5 -13.33 4.71 -5.66
N PHE A 6 -12.24 4.99 -4.93
CA PHE A 6 -11.86 4.22 -3.73
C PHE A 6 -12.84 4.45 -2.58
N GLY A 7 -13.61 5.54 -2.62
CA GLY A 7 -14.64 5.85 -1.62
C GLY A 7 -14.08 6.27 -0.27
N CYS A 8 -12.79 6.62 -0.19
CA CYS A 8 -12.17 7.11 1.03
C CYS A 8 -12.45 8.60 1.22
N ASN A 9 -12.72 8.99 2.47
CA ASN A 9 -12.96 10.39 2.87
C ASN A 9 -11.67 11.13 3.27
N GLY A 10 -10.49 10.55 3.00
CA GLY A 10 -9.18 11.14 3.31
C GLY A 10 -8.93 12.39 2.46
N TRP A 11 -8.43 13.46 3.09
CA TRP A 11 -8.38 14.81 2.50
C TRP A 11 -7.06 15.08 1.78
N ASN A 12 -6.02 14.27 2.02
CA ASN A 12 -4.66 14.62 1.61
C ASN A 12 -4.28 14.04 0.25
N ILE A 13 -4.94 12.95 -0.20
CA ILE A 13 -4.70 12.34 -1.51
C ILE A 13 -5.99 12.06 -2.27
N ASN A 14 -5.92 12.09 -3.60
CA ASN A 14 -7.05 11.77 -4.48
C ASN A 14 -6.98 10.32 -4.99
N ASP A 15 -8.06 9.86 -5.64
CA ASP A 15 -8.16 8.48 -6.12
C ASP A 15 -7.08 8.09 -7.15
N ARG A 16 -6.56 9.06 -7.91
CA ARG A 16 -5.43 8.79 -8.81
C ARG A 16 -4.17 8.44 -8.02
N ALA A 17 -3.87 9.20 -6.96
CA ALA A 17 -2.72 8.89 -6.09
C ALA A 17 -2.89 7.53 -5.40
N ARG A 18 -4.10 7.17 -4.97
CA ARG A 18 -4.41 5.83 -4.42
C ARG A 18 -4.16 4.73 -5.45
N GLU A 19 -4.61 4.92 -6.69
CA GLU A 19 -4.38 3.98 -7.79
C GLU A 19 -2.90 3.83 -8.10
N ASP A 20 -2.17 4.93 -8.21
CA ASP A 20 -0.74 4.94 -8.53
C ASP A 20 0.06 4.17 -7.45
N VAL A 21 -0.18 4.46 -6.17
CA VAL A 21 0.50 3.76 -5.06
C VAL A 21 0.13 2.28 -5.02
N LEU A 22 -1.16 1.95 -5.10
CA LEU A 22 -1.62 0.55 -5.08
C LEU A 22 -1.11 -0.24 -6.29
N GLY A 23 -1.04 0.40 -7.45
CA GLY A 23 -0.51 -0.15 -8.69
C GLY A 23 0.95 -0.52 -8.54
N VAL A 24 1.79 0.46 -8.17
CA VAL A 24 3.24 0.24 -7.99
C VAL A 24 3.52 -0.90 -7.00
N VAL A 25 2.84 -0.93 -5.86
CA VAL A 25 3.07 -1.99 -4.86
C VAL A 25 2.63 -3.36 -5.39
N ASN A 26 1.50 -3.44 -6.08
CA ASN A 26 1.02 -4.71 -6.65
C ASN A 26 1.89 -5.20 -7.82
N ASP A 27 2.42 -4.29 -8.63
CA ASP A 27 3.34 -4.62 -9.72
C ASP A 27 4.64 -5.19 -9.16
N LEU A 28 5.25 -4.53 -8.16
CA LEU A 28 6.43 -5.05 -7.47
C LEU A 28 6.17 -6.42 -6.83
N ARG A 29 5.00 -6.62 -6.19
CA ARG A 29 4.60 -7.93 -5.63
C ARG A 29 4.48 -9.00 -6.71
N SER A 30 3.92 -8.66 -7.87
CA SER A 30 3.81 -9.54 -9.03
C SER A 30 5.20 -9.93 -9.57
N GLU A 31 6.11 -8.95 -9.68
CA GLU A 31 7.48 -9.17 -10.11
C GLU A 31 8.24 -10.11 -9.16
N VAL A 32 8.05 -9.96 -7.84
CA VAL A 32 8.56 -10.91 -6.85
C VAL A 32 7.95 -12.30 -7.06
N ALA A 33 6.62 -12.39 -7.20
CA ALA A 33 5.92 -13.66 -7.38
C ALA A 33 6.42 -14.44 -8.61
N LEU A 34 6.61 -13.74 -9.73
CA LEU A 34 7.11 -14.28 -10.99
C LEU A 34 8.63 -14.53 -10.98
N GLY A 35 9.34 -14.04 -9.96
CA GLY A 35 10.76 -14.32 -9.75
C GLY A 35 11.71 -13.39 -10.52
N TYR A 36 11.28 -12.19 -10.89
CA TYR A 36 12.14 -11.19 -11.54
C TYR A 36 13.33 -10.78 -10.65
N PHE A 37 13.15 -10.83 -9.33
CA PHE A 37 14.17 -10.47 -8.34
C PHE A 37 15.06 -11.63 -7.87
N LYS A 38 15.08 -12.76 -8.58
CA LYS A 38 15.93 -13.92 -8.23
C LYS A 38 17.42 -13.57 -8.16
N LYS A 39 17.89 -12.65 -9.01
CA LYS A 39 19.30 -12.18 -9.00
C LYS A 39 19.65 -11.39 -7.74
N GLN A 40 18.65 -10.83 -7.06
CA GLN A 40 18.76 -10.12 -5.79
C GLN A 40 18.49 -11.04 -4.58
N ASN A 41 18.58 -12.36 -4.76
CA ASN A 41 18.32 -13.37 -3.74
C ASN A 41 16.89 -13.33 -3.16
N MET A 42 15.91 -12.84 -3.93
CA MET A 42 14.50 -12.95 -3.58
C MET A 42 13.89 -14.15 -4.28
N SER A 43 13.37 -15.10 -3.50
CA SER A 43 12.65 -16.26 -4.02
C SER A 43 11.31 -15.85 -4.63
N SER A 44 10.89 -16.56 -5.69
CA SER A 44 9.51 -16.45 -6.20
C SER A 44 8.50 -16.89 -5.14
N ALA A 45 7.28 -16.36 -5.23
CA ALA A 45 6.21 -16.64 -4.28
C ALA A 45 4.99 -17.20 -5.01
N SER A 46 4.55 -18.40 -4.63
CA SER A 46 3.43 -19.10 -5.27
C SER A 46 2.05 -18.57 -4.84
N ASN A 47 1.95 -17.94 -3.67
CA ASN A 47 0.69 -17.46 -3.07
C ASN A 47 0.74 -15.96 -2.73
N MET A 48 1.27 -15.14 -3.65
CA MET A 48 1.36 -13.69 -3.44
C MET A 48 0.02 -13.00 -3.75
N ASN A 49 -0.76 -12.71 -2.72
CA ASN A 49 -2.08 -12.07 -2.90
C ASN A 49 -1.97 -10.62 -3.38
N LYS A 50 -2.85 -10.22 -4.30
CA LYS A 50 -3.02 -8.82 -4.72
C LYS A 50 -3.62 -8.01 -3.58
N LEU A 51 -3.01 -6.87 -3.27
CA LEU A 51 -3.50 -5.95 -2.26
C LEU A 51 -4.70 -5.17 -2.79
N LYS A 52 -5.58 -4.79 -1.85
CA LYS A 52 -6.65 -3.81 -2.05
C LYS A 52 -6.37 -2.61 -1.17
N TRP A 53 -6.84 -1.45 -1.60
CA TRP A 53 -6.80 -0.26 -0.77
C TRP A 53 -7.77 -0.41 0.40
N ASP A 54 -7.38 0.12 1.55
CA ASP A 54 -8.19 0.15 2.76
C ASP A 54 -8.16 1.59 3.32
N CYS A 55 -9.34 2.20 3.42
CA CYS A 55 -9.46 3.58 3.86
C CYS A 55 -9.12 3.79 5.33
N ASP A 56 -9.29 2.76 6.19
CA ASP A 56 -8.94 2.86 7.60
C ASP A 56 -7.41 2.82 7.76
N LEU A 57 -6.71 2.03 6.94
CA LEU A 57 -5.25 2.05 6.90
C LEU A 57 -4.68 3.35 6.36
N GLU A 58 -5.32 3.93 5.34
CA GLU A 58 -4.99 5.27 4.86
C GLU A 58 -5.11 6.31 5.98
N LYS A 59 -6.22 6.28 6.73
CA LYS A 59 -6.44 7.21 7.85
C LYS A 59 -5.38 7.08 8.94
N LEU A 60 -4.96 5.85 9.27
CA LEU A 60 -3.87 5.62 10.22
C LEU A 60 -2.54 6.18 9.70
N ALA A 61 -2.26 6.02 8.40
CA ALA A 61 -1.08 6.60 7.77
C ALA A 61 -1.12 8.14 7.80
N GLU A 62 -2.27 8.75 7.48
CA GLU A 62 -2.48 10.21 7.58
C GLU A 62 -2.23 10.73 9.00
N GLN A 63 -2.75 10.03 10.02
CA GLN A 63 -2.54 10.38 11.43
C GLN A 63 -1.07 10.27 11.85
N ALA A 64 -0.37 9.24 11.40
CA ALA A 64 1.03 9.02 11.75
C ALA A 64 1.97 10.13 11.23
N ILE A 65 1.57 10.82 10.15
CA ILE A 65 2.38 11.86 9.50
C ILE A 65 1.83 13.28 9.67
N HIS A 66 0.74 13.48 10.43
CA HIS A 66 0.02 14.75 10.48
C HIS A 66 0.90 15.97 10.80
N ASP A 67 1.86 15.81 11.72
CA ASP A 67 2.80 16.86 12.13
C ASP A 67 4.19 16.73 11.48
N CYS A 68 4.30 15.93 10.41
CA CYS A 68 5.57 15.59 9.76
C CYS A 68 6.67 15.18 10.77
N PRO A 69 6.41 14.25 11.70
CA PRO A 69 7.40 13.84 12.69
C PRO A 69 8.63 13.23 11.99
N GLU A 70 9.81 13.45 12.54
CA GLU A 70 11.06 12.85 12.04
C GLU A 70 10.99 11.31 12.03
N ASN A 71 10.23 10.74 12.97
CA ASN A 71 9.97 9.31 13.05
C ASN A 71 8.45 9.05 13.23
N PRO A 72 7.69 8.91 12.13
CA PRO A 72 6.27 8.61 12.20
C PRO A 72 6.07 7.23 12.80
N ARG A 73 5.45 7.18 13.99
CA ARG A 73 5.07 5.91 14.59
C ARG A 73 3.92 5.34 13.77
N SER A 74 4.11 4.13 13.25
CA SER A 74 2.97 3.25 12.95
C SER A 74 2.18 3.17 14.24
N GLY A 75 1.04 3.85 14.34
CA GLY A 75 0.16 3.76 15.52
C GLY A 75 -0.07 2.29 15.88
N ASP A 76 -0.32 1.96 17.16
CA ASP A 76 -0.43 0.59 17.67
C ASP A 76 -1.43 -0.27 16.87
N ILE A 77 -0.96 -0.83 15.76
CA ILE A 77 -1.71 -1.65 14.82
C ILE A 77 -1.85 -3.05 15.43
N ASN A 78 -2.76 -3.18 16.39
CA ASN A 78 -3.25 -4.47 16.88
C ASN A 78 -4.08 -5.16 15.78
N TYR A 79 -3.43 -5.69 14.75
CA TYR A 79 -4.08 -6.64 13.86
C TYR A 79 -4.29 -7.95 14.64
N ARG A 80 -5.54 -8.24 15.02
CA ARG A 80 -5.96 -9.63 15.21
C ARG A 80 -5.98 -10.27 13.84
N LEU A 81 -4.94 -11.07 13.55
CA LEU A 81 -4.91 -12.04 12.46
C LEU A 81 -5.94 -13.15 12.74
#